data_AF-W1IV49-F1
#
_entry.id   AF-W1IV49-F1
#
_cell.length_a   1.000
_cell.length_b   1.000
_cell.length_c   1.000
_cell.angle_alpha   90.00
_cell.angle_beta   90.00
_cell.angle_gamma   90.00
#
_symmetry.space_group_name_H-M   'P 1'
#
loop_
_entity.id
_entity.type
_entity.pdbx_description
1 polymer ?
#
loop_
_entity_poly.entity_id
_entity_poly.type
_entity_poly.pdbx_seq_one_letter_code
_entity_poly.pdbx_strand_id
1 'polypeptide(L)'
;MTLDIKYAPVTLKTPSNRKGSAIPLYYVGCSEIGSEDKKLIWHILTNEPINNKDDALKIVGYYEKRWLIEEYHKIWKSEGTHVEKLRVQSKNNLDRLATIYAFLAVRLFQLKFANEQYEDIHCEKILSPKAWKLLWLQSENIALPEIPPTAKWAYEHLAKLGGWKNSKQNGRASVKTLWEGWLRLQAILEGYELAQSIEQDL
;
A
#
# COMPACT_ATOMS: atom_id res chain seq x y z
N MET A 1 18.94 13.55 -11.30
CA MET A 1 17.94 14.56 -11.69
C MET A 1 18.15 15.78 -10.81
N THR A 2 18.33 16.96 -11.40
CA THR A 2 18.52 18.20 -10.64
C THR A 2 17.24 19.01 -10.72
N LEU A 3 16.67 19.39 -9.58
CA LEU A 3 15.43 20.16 -9.49
C LEU A 3 15.75 21.61 -9.13
N ASP A 4 15.14 22.55 -9.86
CA ASP A 4 15.03 23.96 -9.46
C ASP A 4 13.81 24.10 -8.55
N ILE A 5 14.02 24.68 -7.37
CA ILE A 5 12.99 24.81 -6.34
C ILE A 5 12.83 26.27 -5.96
N LYS A 6 11.61 26.78 -6.09
CA LYS A 6 11.21 28.14 -5.72
C LYS A 6 10.11 28.07 -4.68
N TYR A 7 10.16 28.92 -3.67
CA TYR A 7 9.11 29.00 -2.67
C TYR A 7 8.87 30.44 -2.24
N ALA A 8 7.62 30.76 -1.90
CA ALA A 8 7.25 32.08 -1.43
C ALA A 8 5.94 32.02 -0.62
N PRO A 9 5.74 32.92 0.37
CA PRO A 9 4.41 33.24 0.84
C PRO A 9 3.61 33.88 -0.31
N VAL A 10 2.37 33.45 -0.48
CA VAL A 10 1.45 33.98 -1.49
C VAL A 10 0.08 34.23 -0.85
N THR A 11 -0.74 35.05 -1.51
CA THR A 11 -2.11 35.30 -1.08
C THR A 11 -3.05 34.94 -2.22
N LEU A 12 -3.83 33.88 -2.03
CA LEU A 12 -4.80 33.41 -3.02
C LEU A 12 -6.04 34.30 -2.97
N LYS A 13 -6.33 34.98 -4.08
CA LYS A 13 -7.52 35.81 -4.22
C LYS A 13 -8.76 34.93 -4.39
N THR A 14 -9.88 35.39 -3.87
CA THR A 14 -11.17 34.77 -4.16
C THR A 14 -11.47 34.86 -5.67
N PRO A 15 -11.98 33.78 -6.31
CA PRO A 15 -12.42 33.84 -7.69
C PRO A 15 -13.42 34.98 -7.93
N SER A 16 -13.32 35.64 -9.09
CA SER A 16 -14.12 36.84 -9.40
C SER A 16 -15.63 36.64 -9.33
N ASN A 17 -16.10 35.40 -9.49
CA ASN A 17 -17.50 35.02 -9.43
C ASN A 17 -18.00 34.66 -8.01
N ARG A 18 -17.18 34.83 -6.96
CA ARG A 18 -17.53 34.54 -5.57
C ARG A 18 -17.13 35.67 -4.63
N LYS A 19 -17.90 35.84 -3.56
CA LYS A 19 -17.54 36.72 -2.44
C LYS A 19 -16.76 35.91 -1.40
N GLY A 20 -15.66 36.44 -0.92
CA GLY A 20 -14.79 35.78 0.05
C GLY A 20 -13.57 36.62 0.40
N SER A 21 -12.83 36.20 1.43
CA SER A 21 -11.56 36.82 1.82
C SER A 21 -10.39 36.16 1.09
N ALA A 22 -9.34 36.95 0.86
CA ALA A 22 -8.09 36.41 0.36
C ALA A 22 -7.43 35.50 1.41
N ILE A 23 -6.82 34.40 0.97
CA ILE A 23 -6.26 33.37 1.85
C ILE A 23 -4.74 33.40 1.77
N PRO A 24 -4.01 33.73 2.85
CA PRO A 24 -2.56 33.62 2.89
C PRO A 24 -2.16 32.14 2.97
N LEU A 25 -1.20 31.74 2.15
CA LEU A 25 -0.66 30.38 2.08
C LEU A 25 0.75 30.40 1.49
N TYR A 26 1.38 29.24 1.31
CA TYR A 26 2.70 29.11 0.73
C TYR A 26 2.65 28.43 -0.63
N TYR A 27 3.54 28.86 -1.52
CA TYR A 27 3.74 28.28 -2.83
C TYR A 27 5.09 27.58 -2.90
N VAL A 28 5.12 26.40 -3.54
CA VAL A 28 6.34 25.69 -3.93
C VAL A 28 6.26 25.37 -5.42
N GLY A 29 7.20 25.90 -6.18
CA GLY A 29 7.48 25.51 -7.56
C GLY A 29 8.64 24.54 -7.60
N CYS A 30 8.48 23.44 -8.31
CA CYS A 30 9.53 22.45 -8.55
C CYS A 30 9.60 22.16 -10.05
N SER A 31 10.76 22.37 -10.68
CA SER A 31 10.95 22.09 -12.10
C SER A 31 12.25 21.36 -12.38
N GLU A 32 12.22 20.42 -13.30
CA GLU A 32 13.40 19.69 -13.74
C GLU A 32 14.35 20.57 -14.59
N ILE A 33 15.65 20.52 -14.27
CA ILE A 33 16.70 21.19 -15.03
C ILE A 33 17.21 20.20 -16.10
N GLY A 34 16.96 20.48 -17.39
CA GLY A 34 17.30 19.55 -18.49
C GLY A 34 16.68 19.90 -19.85
N SER A 35 16.71 18.97 -20.81
CA SER A 35 16.28 19.17 -22.21
C SER A 35 14.75 19.27 -22.40
N GLU A 36 14.37 19.87 -23.52
CA GLU A 36 13.18 20.72 -23.70
C GLU A 36 11.85 19.98 -23.89
N ASP A 37 11.84 18.68 -24.18
CA ASP A 37 10.61 18.08 -24.72
C ASP A 37 9.54 17.76 -23.67
N LYS A 38 9.89 17.44 -22.42
CA LYS A 38 8.92 17.18 -21.32
C LYS A 38 9.52 17.39 -19.93
N LYS A 39 9.62 18.64 -19.48
CA LYS A 39 10.07 18.95 -18.12
C LYS A 39 8.97 18.66 -17.11
N LEU A 40 9.30 17.93 -16.04
CA LEU A 40 8.43 17.87 -14.87
C LEU A 40 8.33 19.27 -14.26
N ILE A 41 7.12 19.77 -14.09
CA ILE A 41 6.83 21.05 -13.43
C ILE A 41 5.68 20.83 -12.45
N TRP A 42 5.94 21.07 -11.17
CA TRP A 42 4.93 21.07 -10.12
C TRP A 42 4.76 22.47 -9.54
N HIS A 43 3.48 22.84 -9.39
CA HIS A 43 3.04 24.04 -8.69
C HIS A 43 2.19 23.58 -7.51
N ILE A 44 2.71 23.74 -6.30
CA ILE A 44 2.10 23.23 -5.08
C ILE A 44 1.73 24.41 -4.20
N LEU A 45 0.47 24.46 -3.77
CA LEU A 45 -0.02 25.38 -2.75
C LEU A 45 -0.18 24.60 -1.45
N THR A 46 0.32 25.15 -0.35
CA THR A 46 0.29 24.48 0.95
C THR A 46 0.04 25.48 2.08
N ASN A 47 -0.59 25.00 3.15
CA ASN A 47 -0.72 25.72 4.42
C ASN A 47 0.46 25.44 5.38
N GLU A 48 1.31 24.47 5.06
CA GLU A 48 2.53 24.20 5.81
C GLU A 48 3.52 25.38 5.68
N PRO A 49 4.05 25.91 6.79
CA PRO A 49 5.00 27.03 6.75
C PRO A 49 6.28 26.69 6.00
N ILE A 50 6.77 27.65 5.20
CA ILE A 50 8.03 27.50 4.45
C ILE A 50 8.94 28.68 4.75
N ASN A 51 10.00 28.42 5.51
CA ASN A 51 10.97 29.44 5.91
C ASN A 51 12.31 29.30 5.18
N ASN A 52 12.61 28.12 4.67
CA ASN A 52 13.88 27.79 4.04
C ASN A 52 13.68 26.71 2.95
N LYS A 53 14.77 26.40 2.26
CA LYS A 53 14.80 25.40 1.18
C LYS A 53 14.44 23.99 1.66
N ASP A 54 14.83 23.62 2.88
CA ASP A 54 14.57 22.29 3.43
C ASP A 54 13.08 22.08 3.70
N ASP A 55 12.38 23.12 4.15
CA ASP A 55 10.92 23.09 4.29
C ASP A 55 10.24 22.89 2.92
N ALA A 56 10.67 23.61 1.88
CA ALA A 56 10.14 23.42 0.53
C ALA A 56 10.40 21.99 -0.01
N LEU A 57 11.58 21.42 0.26
CA LEU A 57 11.92 20.04 -0.08
C LEU A 57 11.02 19.02 0.63
N LYS A 58 10.66 19.24 1.90
CA LYS A 58 9.70 18.38 2.61
C LYS A 58 8.34 18.37 1.92
N ILE A 59 7.84 19.53 1.48
CA ILE A 59 6.57 19.65 0.75
C ILE A 59 6.61 18.87 -0.57
N VAL A 60 7.71 19.00 -1.32
CA VAL A 60 7.92 18.18 -2.53
C VAL A 60 7.90 16.70 -2.18
N GLY A 61 8.61 16.27 -1.13
CA GLY A 61 8.63 14.88 -0.66
C GLY A 61 7.29 14.35 -0.13
N TYR A 62 6.35 15.22 0.27
CA TYR A 62 4.96 14.83 0.52
C TYR A 62 4.20 14.64 -0.78
N TYR A 63 4.36 15.56 -1.73
CA TYR A 63 3.68 15.50 -3.03
C TYR A 63 4.16 14.33 -3.90
N GLU A 64 5.43 13.93 -3.78
CA GLU A 64 5.98 12.71 -4.35
C GLU A 64 5.25 11.45 -3.90
N LYS A 65 4.57 11.47 -2.76
CA LYS A 65 3.79 10.34 -2.24
C LYS A 65 2.32 10.39 -2.69
N ARG A 66 1.89 11.42 -3.45
CA ARG A 66 0.49 11.57 -3.90
C ARG A 66 0.01 10.36 -4.70
N TRP A 67 0.87 9.75 -5.52
CA TRP A 67 0.52 8.60 -6.36
C TRP A 67 0.15 7.34 -5.56
N LEU A 68 0.49 7.26 -4.27
CA LEU A 68 0.15 6.12 -3.40
C LEU A 68 -1.37 5.86 -3.36
N ILE A 69 -2.22 6.88 -3.51
CA ILE A 69 -3.67 6.70 -3.59
C ILE A 69 -4.10 6.03 -4.91
N GLU A 70 -3.39 6.29 -6.01
CA GLU A 70 -3.66 5.68 -7.31
C GLU A 70 -3.29 4.18 -7.26
N GLU A 71 -2.19 3.87 -6.59
CA GLU A 71 -1.80 2.51 -6.30
C GLU A 71 -2.85 1.81 -5.42
N TYR A 72 -3.34 2.44 -4.35
CA TYR A 72 -4.46 1.92 -3.57
C TYR A 72 -5.70 1.62 -4.44
N HIS A 73 -6.11 2.54 -5.32
CA HIS A 73 -7.24 2.34 -6.22
C HIS A 73 -7.02 1.14 -7.16
N LYS A 74 -5.80 0.98 -7.67
CA LYS A 74 -5.43 -0.15 -8.53
C LYS A 74 -5.55 -1.49 -7.80
N ILE A 75 -5.13 -1.55 -6.53
CA ILE A 75 -5.28 -2.73 -5.67
C ILE A 75 -6.75 -3.02 -5.41
N TRP A 76 -7.54 -2.01 -5.08
CA TRP A 76 -8.96 -2.19 -4.78
C TRP A 76 -9.75 -2.68 -6.00
N LYS A 77 -9.51 -2.07 -7.17
CA LYS A 77 -10.30 -2.29 -8.39
C LYS A 77 -9.86 -3.48 -9.23
N SER A 78 -8.58 -3.55 -9.59
CA SER A 78 -8.15 -4.38 -10.73
C SER A 78 -7.05 -5.39 -10.43
N GLU A 79 -6.13 -5.14 -9.49
CA GLU A 79 -4.97 -6.01 -9.26
C GLU A 79 -5.00 -6.79 -7.93
N GLY A 80 -5.81 -6.37 -6.97
CA GLY A 80 -5.95 -7.03 -5.68
C GLY A 80 -7.37 -7.59 -5.50
N THR A 81 -8.24 -6.79 -4.88
CA THR A 81 -9.54 -7.29 -4.41
C THR A 81 -10.59 -7.46 -5.51
N HIS A 82 -10.34 -6.91 -6.71
CA HIS A 82 -11.24 -7.05 -7.86
C HIS A 82 -12.69 -6.59 -7.59
N VAL A 83 -12.88 -5.51 -6.82
CA VAL A 83 -14.22 -5.10 -6.35
C VAL A 83 -15.21 -4.83 -7.50
N GLU A 84 -14.73 -4.36 -8.65
CA GLU A 84 -15.56 -4.06 -9.83
C GLU A 84 -16.05 -5.33 -10.56
N LYS A 85 -15.53 -6.52 -10.21
CA LYS A 85 -15.98 -7.81 -10.74
C LYS A 85 -17.11 -8.45 -9.91
N LEU A 86 -17.48 -7.86 -8.78
CA LEU A 86 -18.55 -8.38 -7.93
C LEU A 86 -19.90 -8.39 -8.66
N ARG A 87 -20.57 -9.54 -8.70
CA ARG A 87 -21.86 -9.74 -9.39
C ARG A 87 -23.04 -9.73 -8.39
N VAL A 88 -23.11 -8.67 -7.58
CA VAL A 88 -24.12 -8.54 -6.52
C VAL A 88 -25.37 -7.85 -7.10
N GLN A 89 -26.54 -8.44 -6.91
CA GLN A 89 -27.79 -7.99 -7.52
C GLN A 89 -28.48 -6.81 -6.78
N SER A 90 -27.95 -6.41 -5.62
CA SER A 90 -28.51 -5.32 -4.81
C SER A 90 -27.45 -4.24 -4.58
N LYS A 91 -27.82 -2.98 -4.80
CA LYS A 91 -26.97 -1.81 -4.54
C LYS A 91 -26.46 -1.80 -3.09
N ASN A 92 -27.35 -1.99 -2.12
CA ASN A 92 -26.98 -1.96 -0.70
C ASN A 92 -25.98 -3.07 -0.35
N ASN A 93 -26.10 -4.25 -0.97
CA ASN A 93 -25.16 -5.34 -0.75
C ASN A 93 -23.81 -5.07 -1.44
N LEU A 94 -23.83 -4.43 -2.63
CA LEU A 94 -22.63 -3.98 -3.31
C LEU A 94 -21.86 -2.96 -2.46
N ASP A 95 -22.55 -1.95 -1.90
CA ASP A 95 -21.92 -0.92 -1.07
C ASP A 95 -21.24 -1.52 0.18
N ARG A 96 -21.91 -2.48 0.85
CA ARG A 96 -21.35 -3.20 2.00
C ARG A 96 -20.09 -3.99 1.63
N LEU A 97 -20.16 -4.79 0.56
CA LEU A 97 -19.02 -5.59 0.12
C LEU A 97 -17.88 -4.72 -0.39
N ALA A 98 -18.17 -3.66 -1.15
CA ALA A 98 -17.17 -2.72 -1.61
C ALA A 98 -16.42 -2.05 -0.45
N THR A 99 -17.15 -1.73 0.63
CA THR A 99 -16.56 -1.19 1.87
C THR A 99 -15.62 -2.19 2.53
N ILE A 100 -16.02 -3.46 2.66
CA ILE A 100 -15.14 -4.52 3.21
C ILE A 100 -13.88 -4.68 2.34
N TYR A 101 -14.05 -4.70 1.02
CA TYR A 101 -12.96 -4.84 0.07
C TYR A 101 -12.01 -3.63 0.09
N ALA A 102 -12.50 -2.44 0.42
CA ALA A 102 -11.68 -1.25 0.59
C ALA A 102 -10.66 -1.41 1.73
N PHE A 103 -11.06 -2.01 2.87
CA PHE A 103 -10.15 -2.31 3.97
C PHE A 103 -9.18 -3.43 3.64
N LEU A 104 -9.63 -4.46 2.91
CA LEU A 104 -8.75 -5.52 2.40
C LEU A 104 -7.68 -4.95 1.45
N ALA A 105 -8.05 -3.99 0.61
CA ALA A 105 -7.12 -3.31 -0.28
C ALA A 105 -6.05 -2.50 0.50
N VAL A 106 -6.42 -1.86 1.62
CA VAL A 106 -5.43 -1.20 2.51
C VAL A 106 -4.46 -2.22 3.10
N ARG A 107 -4.94 -3.40 3.52
CA ARG A 107 -4.07 -4.45 4.06
C ARG A 107 -3.10 -5.00 3.01
N LEU A 108 -3.58 -5.23 1.79
CA LEU A 108 -2.73 -5.60 0.66
C LEU A 108 -1.71 -4.50 0.31
N PHE A 109 -2.12 -3.24 0.38
CA PHE A 109 -1.25 -2.09 0.18
C PHE A 109 -0.13 -2.05 1.23
N GLN A 110 -0.46 -2.19 2.51
CA GLN A 110 0.52 -2.27 3.60
C GLN A 110 1.50 -3.43 3.40
N LEU A 111 0.98 -4.60 3.03
CA LEU A 111 1.79 -5.78 2.75
C LEU A 111 2.75 -5.55 1.59
N LYS A 112 2.33 -4.86 0.52
CA LYS A 112 3.19 -4.53 -0.63
C LYS A 112 4.47 -3.81 -0.21
N PHE A 113 4.35 -2.86 0.73
CA PHE A 113 5.46 -2.06 1.25
C PHE A 113 6.13 -2.65 2.49
N ALA A 114 5.63 -3.77 3.01
CA ALA A 114 6.15 -4.38 4.22
C ALA A 114 7.64 -4.72 4.10
N ASN A 115 8.09 -5.21 2.95
CA ASN A 115 9.51 -5.56 2.74
C ASN A 115 10.45 -4.34 2.82
N GLU A 116 9.95 -3.12 2.60
CA GLU A 116 10.76 -1.89 2.64
C GLU A 116 10.79 -1.24 4.01
N GLN A 117 9.83 -1.57 4.89
CA GLN A 117 9.67 -0.93 6.19
C GLN A 117 10.04 -1.82 7.38
N TYR A 118 10.15 -3.13 7.15
CA TYR A 118 10.17 -4.13 8.21
C TYR A 118 11.31 -5.14 8.01
N GLU A 119 12.55 -4.66 8.12
CA GLU A 119 13.70 -5.58 8.05
C GLU A 119 13.74 -6.51 9.28
N ASP A 120 13.36 -6.02 10.48
CA ASP A 120 13.59 -6.72 11.75
C ASP A 120 12.38 -6.86 12.70
N ILE A 121 11.14 -6.61 12.25
CA ILE A 121 9.97 -6.83 13.11
C ILE A 121 9.42 -8.26 12.99
N HIS A 122 8.80 -8.75 14.07
CA HIS A 122 8.15 -10.07 14.08
C HIS A 122 7.01 -10.17 13.06
N CYS A 123 6.88 -11.33 12.39
CA CYS A 123 5.83 -11.61 11.41
C CYS A 123 4.42 -11.49 11.98
N GLU A 124 4.26 -11.55 13.29
CA GLU A 124 2.96 -11.47 13.97
C GLU A 124 2.29 -10.09 13.86
N LYS A 125 3.04 -9.06 13.42
CA LYS A 125 2.46 -7.76 13.04
C LYS A 125 1.67 -7.84 11.72
N ILE A 126 1.92 -8.85 10.90
CA ILE A 126 1.33 -9.03 9.56
C ILE A 126 0.38 -10.23 9.54
N LEU A 127 0.79 -11.35 10.14
CA LEU A 127 0.06 -12.61 10.14
C LEU A 127 -0.33 -13.00 11.57
N SER A 128 -1.48 -13.64 11.76
CA SER A 128 -1.81 -14.22 13.06
C SER A 128 -0.83 -15.36 13.41
N PRO A 129 -0.72 -15.74 14.70
CA PRO A 129 0.10 -16.88 15.11
C PRO A 129 -0.21 -18.18 14.36
N LYS A 130 -1.50 -18.46 14.11
CA LYS A 130 -1.92 -19.60 13.30
C LYS A 130 -1.46 -19.47 11.85
N ALA A 131 -1.66 -18.29 11.26
CA ALA A 131 -1.37 -18.05 9.85
C ALA A 131 0.11 -18.23 9.51
N TRP A 132 1.03 -17.66 10.31
CA TRP A 132 2.46 -17.81 10.01
C TRP A 132 2.95 -19.23 10.26
N LYS A 133 2.42 -19.94 11.26
CA LYS A 133 2.77 -21.34 11.53
C LYS A 133 2.33 -22.27 10.41
N LEU A 134 1.10 -22.10 9.90
CA LEU A 134 0.63 -22.88 8.75
C LEU A 134 1.41 -22.54 7.48
N LEU A 135 1.73 -21.25 7.26
CA LEU A 135 2.59 -20.84 6.15
C LEU A 135 3.97 -21.52 6.25
N TRP A 136 4.57 -21.57 7.45
CA TRP A 136 5.85 -22.23 7.71
C TRP A 136 5.80 -23.72 7.40
N LEU A 137 4.80 -24.43 7.91
CA LEU A 137 4.64 -25.87 7.66
C LEU A 137 4.47 -26.16 6.17
N GLN A 138 3.72 -25.32 5.45
CA GLN A 138 3.53 -25.45 4.00
C GLN A 138 4.80 -25.14 3.20
N SER A 139 5.63 -24.19 3.64
CA SER A 139 6.77 -23.70 2.86
C SER A 139 8.10 -24.35 3.19
N GLU A 140 8.40 -24.55 4.46
CA GLU A 140 9.71 -25.04 4.93
C GLU A 140 9.67 -26.55 5.22
N ASN A 141 8.50 -27.12 5.52
CA ASN A 141 8.31 -28.54 5.86
C ASN A 141 9.29 -29.08 6.94
N ILE A 142 9.67 -28.21 7.88
CA ILE A 142 10.49 -28.52 9.05
C ILE A 142 9.75 -28.12 10.33
N ALA A 143 10.30 -28.52 11.48
CA ALA A 143 9.76 -28.15 12.79
C ALA A 143 9.59 -26.63 12.93
N LEU A 144 8.55 -26.23 13.67
CA LEU A 144 8.28 -24.83 13.94
C LEU A 144 9.40 -24.23 14.80
N PRO A 145 9.88 -23.03 14.48
CA PRO A 145 10.84 -22.33 15.31
C PRO A 145 10.17 -21.87 16.61
N GLU A 146 10.95 -21.78 17.69
CA GLU A 146 10.49 -21.23 18.97
C GLU A 146 10.16 -19.73 18.86
N ILE A 147 10.95 -19.01 18.05
CA ILE A 147 10.81 -17.57 17.84
C ILE A 147 10.09 -17.35 16.50
N PRO A 148 9.03 -16.52 16.46
CA PRO A 148 8.37 -16.17 15.20
C PRO A 148 9.35 -15.54 14.20
N PRO A 149 9.29 -15.94 12.92
CA PRO A 149 10.16 -15.39 11.89
C PRO A 149 9.89 -13.90 11.64
N THR A 150 10.72 -13.27 10.82
CA THR A 150 10.59 -11.84 10.51
C THR A 150 9.41 -11.55 9.59
N ALA A 151 8.92 -10.32 9.61
CA ALA A 151 7.94 -9.80 8.66
C ALA A 151 8.41 -9.95 7.21
N LYS A 152 9.71 -9.76 6.96
CA LYS A 152 10.36 -10.02 5.67
C LYS A 152 10.19 -11.48 5.23
N TRP A 153 10.48 -12.44 6.11
CA TRP A 153 10.23 -13.86 5.82
C TRP A 153 8.77 -14.11 5.47
N ALA A 154 7.82 -13.55 6.24
CA ALA A 154 6.39 -13.75 5.98
C ALA A 154 5.95 -13.17 4.64
N TYR A 155 6.45 -11.98 4.28
CA TYR A 155 6.23 -11.37 2.98
C TYR A 155 6.72 -12.26 1.84
N GLU A 156 7.98 -12.73 1.93
CA GLU A 156 8.59 -13.53 0.88
C GLU A 156 7.88 -14.88 0.71
N HIS A 157 7.54 -15.56 1.80
CA HIS A 157 6.87 -16.86 1.76
C HIS A 157 5.42 -16.75 1.32
N LEU A 158 4.72 -15.68 1.70
CA LEU A 158 3.39 -15.41 1.16
C LEU A 158 3.45 -15.12 -0.34
N ALA A 159 4.43 -14.33 -0.79
CA ALA A 159 4.63 -14.06 -2.20
C ALA A 159 4.97 -15.36 -2.97
N LYS A 160 5.85 -16.22 -2.45
CA LYS A 160 6.17 -17.53 -3.04
C LYS A 160 4.93 -18.43 -3.11
N LEU A 161 4.08 -18.43 -2.08
CA LEU A 161 2.82 -19.17 -2.07
C LEU A 161 1.89 -18.71 -3.21
N GLY A 162 1.93 -17.42 -3.55
CA GLY A 162 1.27 -16.83 -4.71
C GLY A 162 1.98 -17.05 -6.06
N GLY A 163 3.10 -17.77 -6.10
CA GLY A 163 3.86 -18.05 -7.32
C GLY A 163 4.97 -17.04 -7.65
N TRP A 164 5.40 -16.21 -6.70
CA TRP A 164 6.54 -15.31 -6.89
C TRP A 164 7.86 -16.08 -7.03
N LYS A 165 8.65 -15.74 -8.05
CA LYS A 165 9.97 -16.34 -8.33
C LYS A 165 11.15 -15.38 -8.14
N ASN A 166 10.90 -14.12 -7.78
CA ASN A 166 11.91 -13.06 -7.67
C ASN A 166 12.87 -12.95 -8.87
N SER A 167 12.38 -13.12 -10.10
CA SER A 167 13.20 -13.19 -11.31
C SER A 167 14.02 -11.92 -11.62
N LYS A 168 13.56 -10.76 -11.16
CA LYS A 168 14.24 -9.46 -11.31
C LYS A 168 15.14 -9.10 -10.11
N GLN A 169 15.20 -9.95 -9.08
CA GLN A 169 16.01 -9.76 -7.87
C GLN A 169 15.82 -8.42 -7.15
N ASN A 170 14.66 -7.79 -7.33
CA ASN A 170 14.35 -6.50 -6.71
C ASN A 170 13.65 -6.63 -5.36
N GLY A 171 13.39 -7.86 -4.89
CA GLY A 171 12.71 -8.13 -3.62
C GLY A 171 11.25 -7.69 -3.58
N ARG A 172 10.65 -7.28 -4.70
CA ARG A 172 9.29 -6.70 -4.76
C ARG A 172 8.35 -7.63 -5.50
N ALA A 173 7.46 -8.28 -4.75
CA ALA A 173 6.34 -9.04 -5.30
C ALA A 173 5.23 -8.10 -5.80
N SER A 174 4.50 -8.53 -6.83
CA SER A 174 3.33 -7.80 -7.30
C SER A 174 2.18 -7.95 -6.31
N VAL A 175 1.28 -6.96 -6.25
CA VAL A 175 0.10 -7.05 -5.36
C VAL A 175 -0.76 -8.25 -5.71
N LYS A 176 -0.93 -8.53 -7.00
CA LYS A 176 -1.65 -9.70 -7.49
C LYS A 176 -1.06 -10.99 -6.90
N THR A 177 0.25 -11.13 -6.94
CA THR A 177 0.95 -12.29 -6.38
C THR A 177 0.78 -12.41 -4.87
N LEU A 178 0.89 -11.28 -4.15
CA LEU A 178 0.66 -11.27 -2.70
C LEU A 178 -0.79 -11.64 -2.35
N TRP A 179 -1.76 -11.17 -3.13
CA TRP A 179 -3.16 -11.50 -2.95
C TRP A 179 -3.46 -12.98 -3.25
N GLU A 180 -2.89 -13.53 -4.32
CA GLU A 180 -3.01 -14.97 -4.62
C GLU A 180 -2.40 -15.82 -3.51
N GLY A 181 -1.25 -15.42 -2.95
CA GLY A 181 -0.64 -16.05 -1.79
C GLY A 181 -1.52 -15.94 -0.54
N TRP A 182 -2.08 -14.77 -0.28
CA TRP A 182 -3.02 -14.54 0.82
C TRP A 182 -4.25 -15.43 0.74
N LEU A 183 -4.91 -15.50 -0.43
CA LEU A 183 -6.08 -16.34 -0.64
C LEU A 183 -5.77 -17.83 -0.41
N ARG A 184 -4.61 -18.30 -0.90
CA ARG A 184 -4.16 -19.68 -0.64
C ARG A 184 -3.93 -19.94 0.84
N LEU A 185 -3.31 -19.01 1.56
CA LEU A 185 -3.10 -19.13 3.00
C LEU A 185 -4.43 -19.14 3.77
N GLN A 186 -5.41 -18.33 3.36
CA GLN A 186 -6.75 -18.34 3.97
C GLN A 186 -7.45 -19.69 3.76
N ALA A 187 -7.36 -20.28 2.56
CA ALA A 187 -7.92 -21.61 2.32
C ALA A 187 -7.25 -22.70 3.18
N ILE A 188 -5.93 -22.60 3.42
CA ILE A 188 -5.20 -23.51 4.32
C ILE A 188 -5.67 -23.34 5.77
N LEU A 189 -5.85 -22.09 6.22
CA LEU A 189 -6.38 -21.78 7.55
C LEU A 189 -7.79 -22.36 7.75
N GLU A 190 -8.67 -22.14 6.79
CA GLU A 190 -10.04 -22.67 6.81
C GLU A 190 -10.03 -24.22 6.86
N GLY A 191 -9.21 -24.86 6.01
CA GLY A 191 -9.06 -26.31 6.02
C GLY A 191 -8.52 -26.86 7.36
N TYR A 192 -7.58 -26.16 7.98
CA TYR A 192 -7.07 -26.50 9.31
C TYR A 192 -8.15 -26.38 10.39
N GLU A 193 -8.92 -25.29 10.39
CA GLU A 193 -10.01 -25.09 11.36
C GLU A 193 -11.12 -26.13 11.21
N LEU A 194 -11.47 -26.48 9.97
CA LEU A 194 -12.41 -27.57 9.69
C LEU A 194 -11.88 -28.92 10.20
N ALA A 195 -10.62 -29.25 9.95
CA ALA A 195 -10.02 -30.50 10.45
C ALA A 195 -10.05 -30.58 11.99
N GLN A 196 -9.75 -29.48 12.69
CA GLN A 196 -9.84 -29.43 14.14
C GLN A 196 -11.26 -29.65 14.66
N SER A 197 -12.28 -29.16 13.94
CA SER A 197 -13.68 -29.37 14.35
C SER A 197 -14.08 -30.85 14.28
N ILE A 198 -13.60 -31.59 13.28
CA ILE A 198 -13.84 -33.05 13.16
C ILE A 198 -13.22 -33.80 14.34
N GLU A 199 -12.01 -33.44 14.75
CA GLU A 199 -11.32 -34.08 15.89
C GLU A 199 -11.95 -33.74 17.26
N GLN A 200 -12.72 -32.66 17.36
CA GLN A 200 -13.42 -32.27 18.59
C GLN A 200 -14.78 -32.97 18.75
N ASP A 201 -15.40 -33.37 17.63
CA ASP A 201 -16.69 -34.08 17.59
C ASP A 201 -16.53 -35.62 17.63
N LEU A 202 -15.30 -36.13 17.64
CA LEU A 202 -14.93 -37.55 17.81
C LEU A 202 -14.44 -37.84 19.23
#